data_AF-A0A0S8ELT4-F1
#
_entry.id   AF-A0A0S8ELT4-F1
#
_cell.length_a   1.000
_cell.length_b   1.000
_cell.length_c   1.000
_cell.angle_alpha   90.00
_cell.angle_beta   90.00
_cell.angle_gamma   90.00
#
_symmetry.space_group_name_H-M   'P 1'
#
loop_
_entity.id
_entity.type
_entity.pdbx_description
1 polymer ?
#
loop_
_entity_poly.entity_id
_entity_poly.type
_entity_poly.pdbx_seq_one_letter_code
_entity_poly.pdbx_strand_id
1 'polypeptide(L)'
;MTKLLTFRLSVVFAAVVGLTFAFVPLLAVHGVESALGMGLLLPPWVAATAASYTIRNRSTRGVDLMLRAMGAGLMIWAVPTAILAVNALRVRQCAPGEGLAFVVLGPAVGCVLSASVGVWVGGATKRARLAPSVAAAVPIGAALLGLWTFYATPAVHVFGAFAGYFPGAIYDDLVRLPTRYLTYRASILVAVVALVVLFDAFWSSQSGSLDFRGRSS
;
A
#
# COMPACT_ATOMS: atom_id res chain seq x y z
N MET A 1 -13.25 0.91 -12.36
CA MET A 1 -13.01 0.08 -11.14
C MET A 1 -14.18 0.12 -10.14
N THR A 2 -14.99 1.18 -10.11
CA THR A 2 -16.16 1.34 -9.23
C THR A 2 -17.20 0.21 -9.27
N LYS A 3 -17.31 -0.53 -10.39
CA LYS A 3 -18.20 -1.70 -10.50
C LYS A 3 -17.69 -2.96 -9.78
N LEU A 4 -16.46 -2.95 -9.25
CA LEU A 4 -15.86 -4.10 -8.57
C LEU A 4 -16.30 -4.15 -7.09
N LEU A 5 -16.94 -5.25 -6.68
CA LEU A 5 -17.37 -5.42 -5.27
C LEU A 5 -16.20 -5.27 -4.30
N THR A 6 -15.02 -5.85 -4.58
CA THR A 6 -13.84 -5.77 -3.72
C THR A 6 -13.28 -4.35 -3.60
N PHE A 7 -13.39 -3.53 -4.67
CA PHE A 7 -13.04 -2.11 -4.58
C PHE A 7 -13.99 -1.37 -3.65
N ARG A 8 -15.31 -1.58 -3.78
CA ARG A 8 -16.32 -0.96 -2.90
C ARG A 8 -16.09 -1.35 -1.44
N LEU A 9 -15.84 -2.63 -1.18
CA LEU A 9 -15.53 -3.12 0.17
C LEU A 9 -14.24 -2.49 0.72
N SER A 10 -13.20 -2.35 -0.11
CA SER A 10 -11.94 -1.72 0.31
C SER A 10 -12.11 -0.24 0.62
N VAL A 11 -12.92 0.49 -0.16
CA VAL A 11 -13.24 1.90 0.11
C VAL A 11 -14.06 2.04 1.39
N VAL A 12 -15.06 1.17 1.61
CA VAL A 12 -15.84 1.16 2.86
C VAL A 12 -14.94 0.85 4.05
N PHE A 13 -14.06 -0.15 3.93
CA PHE A 13 -13.08 -0.46 4.97
C PHE A 13 -12.17 0.75 5.25
N ALA A 14 -11.64 1.40 4.22
CA ALA A 14 -10.78 2.58 4.38
C ALA A 14 -11.52 3.76 5.02
N ALA A 15 -12.81 3.95 4.71
CA ALA A 15 -13.66 4.94 5.38
C ALA A 15 -13.87 4.62 6.86
N VAL A 16 -14.12 3.35 7.19
CA VAL A 16 -14.24 2.89 8.59
C VAL A 16 -12.93 3.08 9.35
N VAL A 17 -11.79 2.77 8.75
CA VAL A 17 -10.46 3.03 9.34
C VAL A 17 -10.27 4.52 9.62
N GLY A 18 -10.52 5.38 8.63
CA GLY A 18 -10.39 6.84 8.79
C GLY A 18 -11.31 7.40 9.86
N LEU A 19 -12.58 6.96 9.89
CA LEU A 19 -13.54 7.37 10.91
C LEU A 19 -13.11 6.90 12.30
N THR A 20 -12.67 5.66 12.43
CA THR A 20 -12.17 5.11 13.71
C THR A 20 -10.97 5.92 14.21
N PHE A 21 -10.01 6.23 13.33
CA PHE A 21 -8.83 7.01 13.69
C PHE A 21 -9.21 8.41 14.17
N ALA A 22 -10.20 9.05 13.55
CA ALA A 22 -10.69 10.38 13.95
C ALA A 22 -11.25 10.43 15.40
N PHE A 23 -11.64 9.29 15.98
CA PHE A 23 -12.13 9.20 17.37
C PHE A 23 -11.06 8.74 18.37
N VAL A 24 -9.92 8.22 17.91
CA VAL A 24 -8.82 7.81 18.78
C VAL A 24 -7.83 8.96 18.87
N PRO A 25 -7.63 9.61 20.05
CA PRO A 25 -6.81 10.82 20.15
C PRO A 25 -5.41 10.69 19.55
N LEU A 26 -4.78 9.53 19.71
CA LEU A 26 -3.45 9.22 19.18
C LEU A 26 -3.40 9.15 17.64
N LEU A 27 -4.50 8.77 16.99
CA LEU A 27 -4.59 8.55 15.53
C LEU A 27 -5.38 9.64 14.80
N ALA A 28 -5.98 10.57 15.54
CA ALA A 28 -6.93 11.57 15.04
C ALA A 28 -6.30 12.65 14.17
N VAL A 29 -4.98 12.70 14.07
CA VAL A 29 -4.20 13.66 13.28
C VAL A 29 -3.29 12.96 12.29
N HIS A 30 -2.88 13.66 11.22
CA HIS A 30 -1.78 13.18 10.39
C HIS A 30 -0.52 13.13 11.23
N GLY A 31 0.04 11.94 11.40
CA GLY A 31 1.18 11.68 12.26
C GLY A 31 1.80 10.34 11.92
N VAL A 32 2.85 9.96 12.64
CA VAL A 32 3.55 8.70 12.40
C VAL A 32 2.68 7.50 12.77
N GLU A 33 1.85 7.63 13.80
CA GLU A 33 0.96 6.58 14.33
C GLU A 33 -0.20 6.32 13.38
N SER A 34 -0.86 7.38 12.87
CA SER A 34 -1.91 7.24 11.87
C SER A 34 -1.36 6.76 10.53
N ALA A 35 -0.16 7.20 10.14
CA ALA A 35 0.54 6.68 8.97
C ALA A 35 0.84 5.19 9.09
N LEU A 36 1.38 4.74 10.23
CA LEU A 36 1.64 3.32 10.50
C LEU A 36 0.35 2.50 10.50
N GLY A 37 -0.69 2.98 11.18
CA GLY A 37 -1.99 2.32 11.23
C GLY A 37 -2.60 2.14 9.84
N MET A 38 -2.59 3.19 9.02
CA MET A 38 -3.00 3.10 7.61
C MET A 38 -2.09 2.16 6.81
N GLY A 39 -0.78 2.19 7.06
CA GLY A 39 0.22 1.37 6.37
C GLY A 39 0.10 -0.12 6.68
N LEU A 40 -0.43 -0.49 7.85
CA LEU A 40 -0.70 -1.87 8.21
C LEU A 40 -2.07 -2.34 7.67
N LEU A 41 -3.08 -1.47 7.75
CA LEU A 41 -4.46 -1.86 7.47
C LEU A 41 -4.82 -1.79 5.99
N LEU A 42 -4.35 -0.81 5.23
CA LEU A 42 -4.80 -0.58 3.84
C LEU A 42 -4.14 -1.51 2.81
N PRO A 43 -2.81 -1.77 2.84
CA PRO A 43 -2.16 -2.55 1.79
C PRO A 43 -2.78 -3.94 1.54
N PRO A 44 -3.17 -4.76 2.53
CA PRO A 44 -3.81 -6.05 2.24
C PRO A 44 -5.07 -5.93 1.36
N TRP A 45 -5.88 -4.90 1.58
CA TRP A 45 -7.10 -4.62 0.79
C TRP A 45 -6.79 -4.10 -0.60
N VAL A 46 -5.76 -3.25 -0.72
CA VAL A 46 -5.29 -2.75 -2.01
C VAL A 46 -4.73 -3.89 -2.87
N ALA A 47 -3.92 -4.77 -2.31
CA ALA A 47 -3.41 -5.97 -3.00
C ALA A 47 -4.55 -6.87 -3.49
N ALA A 48 -5.52 -7.17 -2.62
CA ALA A 48 -6.67 -8.00 -2.97
C ALA A 48 -7.53 -7.39 -4.08
N THR A 49 -7.73 -6.07 -4.03
CA THR A 49 -8.48 -5.32 -5.05
C THR A 49 -7.75 -5.32 -6.39
N ALA A 50 -6.44 -5.08 -6.39
CA ALA A 50 -5.62 -5.10 -7.59
C ALA A 50 -5.60 -6.50 -8.24
N ALA A 51 -5.44 -7.57 -7.44
CA ALA A 51 -5.51 -8.94 -7.94
C ALA A 51 -6.88 -9.28 -8.55
N SER A 52 -7.96 -8.89 -7.86
CA SER A 52 -9.34 -9.06 -8.34
C SER A 52 -9.58 -8.31 -9.65
N TYR A 53 -9.03 -7.10 -9.76
CA TYR A 53 -9.12 -6.29 -10.97
C TYR A 53 -8.37 -6.93 -12.14
N THR A 54 -7.13 -7.38 -11.94
CA THR A 54 -6.33 -8.05 -12.96
C THR A 54 -7.01 -9.30 -13.50
N ILE A 55 -7.57 -10.14 -12.62
CA ILE A 55 -8.30 -11.36 -13.05
C ILE A 55 -9.47 -11.04 -13.98
N ARG A 56 -10.18 -9.93 -13.75
CA ARG A 56 -11.35 -9.54 -14.54
C ARG A 56 -11.01 -8.78 -15.81
N ASN A 57 -9.78 -8.30 -15.96
CA ASN A 57 -9.37 -7.41 -17.06
C ASN A 57 -8.14 -7.94 -17.79
N ARG A 58 -8.04 -9.27 -17.94
CA ARG A 58 -6.86 -9.94 -18.51
C ARG A 58 -6.50 -9.53 -19.95
N SER A 59 -7.47 -9.05 -20.72
CA SER A 59 -7.24 -8.55 -22.08
C SER A 59 -6.60 -7.15 -22.14
N THR A 60 -6.44 -6.47 -21.00
CA THR A 60 -5.86 -5.12 -20.93
C THR A 60 -4.34 -5.18 -21.02
N ARG A 61 -3.70 -4.13 -21.54
CA ARG A 61 -2.23 -3.98 -21.55
C ARG A 61 -1.65 -3.97 -20.13
N GLY A 62 -0.41 -4.44 -19.99
CA GLY A 62 0.23 -4.62 -18.68
C GLY A 62 0.40 -3.32 -17.91
N VAL A 63 0.95 -2.28 -18.57
CA VAL A 63 1.05 -0.93 -17.99
C VAL A 63 -0.30 -0.37 -17.58
N ASP A 64 -1.33 -0.51 -18.41
CA ASP A 64 -2.69 -0.01 -18.11
C ASP A 64 -3.30 -0.70 -16.88
N LEU A 65 -3.05 -2.01 -16.71
CA LEU A 65 -3.45 -2.75 -15.51
C LEU A 65 -2.77 -2.19 -14.26
N MET A 66 -1.45 -1.98 -14.33
CA MET A 66 -0.64 -1.42 -13.24
C MET A 66 -1.12 -0.02 -12.86
N LEU A 67 -1.19 0.91 -13.81
CA LEU A 67 -1.56 2.30 -13.56
C LEU A 67 -2.98 2.42 -12.98
N ARG A 68 -3.94 1.64 -13.49
CA ARG A 68 -5.30 1.63 -12.95
C ARG A 68 -5.36 1.03 -11.55
N ALA A 69 -4.63 -0.06 -11.29
CA ALA A 69 -4.55 -0.66 -9.96
C ALA A 69 -3.91 0.29 -8.94
N MET A 70 -2.81 0.96 -9.31
CA MET A 70 -2.14 1.96 -8.49
C MET A 70 -3.06 3.16 -8.22
N GLY A 71 -3.73 3.68 -9.25
CA GLY A 71 -4.69 4.77 -9.11
C GLY A 71 -5.82 4.42 -8.14
N ALA A 72 -6.36 3.21 -8.19
CA ALA A 72 -7.34 2.76 -7.22
C ALA A 72 -6.77 2.56 -5.81
N GLY A 73 -5.54 2.05 -5.68
CA GLY A 73 -4.85 1.98 -4.39
C GLY A 73 -4.70 3.35 -3.76
N LEU A 74 -4.32 4.36 -4.55
CA LEU A 74 -4.25 5.76 -4.11
C LEU A 74 -5.62 6.33 -3.75
N MET A 75 -6.68 5.98 -4.48
CA MET A 75 -8.05 6.36 -4.10
C MET A 75 -8.47 5.75 -2.76
N ILE A 76 -8.14 4.47 -2.51
CA ILE A 76 -8.42 3.80 -1.23
C ILE A 76 -7.65 4.49 -0.09
N TRP A 77 -6.39 4.86 -0.29
CA TRP A 77 -5.59 5.62 0.67
C TRP A 77 -6.09 7.06 0.89
N ALA A 78 -6.58 7.71 -0.17
CA ALA A 78 -7.05 9.09 -0.10
C ALA A 78 -8.27 9.24 0.81
N VAL A 79 -9.12 8.20 0.95
CA VAL A 79 -10.32 8.22 1.79
C VAL A 79 -10.01 8.49 3.27
N PRO A 80 -9.25 7.64 4.00
CA PRO A 80 -8.93 7.90 5.40
C PRO A 80 -8.08 9.15 5.58
N THR A 81 -7.20 9.46 4.63
CA THR A 81 -6.40 10.70 4.64
C THR A 81 -7.30 11.94 4.57
N ALA A 82 -8.29 11.95 3.68
CA ALA A 82 -9.25 13.05 3.59
C ALA A 82 -10.13 13.15 4.85
N ILE A 83 -10.55 12.03 5.43
CA ILE A 83 -11.31 12.02 6.69
C ILE A 83 -10.49 12.66 7.82
N LEU A 84 -9.20 12.32 7.96
CA LEU A 84 -8.31 12.93 8.95
C LEU A 84 -8.03 14.41 8.65
N ALA A 85 -7.97 14.79 7.37
CA ALA A 85 -7.87 16.20 6.98
C ALA A 85 -9.11 17.00 7.38
N VAL A 86 -10.31 16.46 7.19
CA VAL A 86 -11.56 17.08 7.66
C VAL A 86 -11.59 17.10 9.19
N ASN A 87 -11.10 16.06 9.86
CA ASN A 87 -11.00 16.03 11.31
C ASN A 87 -10.06 17.10 11.88
N ALA A 88 -9.16 17.68 11.07
CA ALA A 88 -8.34 18.83 11.47
C ALA A 88 -9.16 20.08 11.84
N LEU A 89 -10.42 20.16 11.37
CA LEU A 89 -11.37 21.21 11.78
C LEU A 89 -11.79 21.06 13.25
N ARG A 90 -11.73 19.84 13.80
CA ARG A 90 -12.07 19.53 15.19
C ARG A 90 -10.83 19.44 16.07
N VAL A 91 -9.77 18.80 15.58
CA VAL A 91 -8.53 18.52 16.32
C VAL A 91 -7.36 19.26 15.68
N ARG A 92 -6.72 20.16 16.44
CA ARG A 92 -5.59 20.94 15.93
C ARG A 92 -4.40 20.03 15.61
N GLN A 93 -3.80 20.25 14.44
CA GLN A 93 -2.57 19.57 14.02
C GLN A 93 -1.37 20.45 14.33
N CYS A 94 -0.44 19.97 15.14
CA CYS A 94 0.74 20.73 15.55
C CYS A 94 1.79 20.87 14.43
N ALA A 95 1.94 19.83 13.58
CA ALA A 95 2.89 19.79 12.47
C ALA A 95 2.26 19.09 11.24
N PRO A 96 1.27 19.71 10.58
CA PRO A 96 0.52 19.07 9.49
C PRO A 96 1.39 18.66 8.31
N GLY A 97 2.46 19.42 8.01
CA GLY A 97 3.38 19.12 6.91
C GLY A 97 4.18 17.84 7.13
N GLU A 98 4.78 17.67 8.31
CA GLU A 98 5.53 16.45 8.65
C GLU A 98 4.60 15.24 8.77
N GLY A 99 3.45 15.41 9.42
CA GLY A 99 2.43 14.37 9.51
C GLY A 99 1.96 13.88 8.14
N LEU A 100 1.66 14.80 7.23
CA LEU A 100 1.29 14.46 5.86
C LEU A 100 2.43 13.77 5.10
N ALA A 101 3.68 14.19 5.32
CA ALA A 101 4.84 13.53 4.73
C ALA A 101 4.93 12.06 5.17
N PHE A 102 4.67 11.74 6.44
CA PHE A 102 4.59 10.36 6.91
C PHE A 102 3.47 9.58 6.24
N VAL A 103 2.29 10.18 6.06
CA VAL A 103 1.14 9.54 5.41
C VAL A 103 1.37 9.32 3.91
N VAL A 104 2.05 10.24 3.23
CA VAL A 104 2.42 10.08 1.80
C VAL A 104 3.52 9.03 1.64
N LEU A 105 4.64 9.22 2.33
CA LEU A 105 5.80 8.33 2.21
C LEU A 105 5.51 6.94 2.80
N GLY A 106 4.65 6.86 3.81
CA GLY A 106 4.23 5.63 4.46
C GLY A 106 3.18 4.89 3.62
N PRO A 107 1.91 5.01 4.00
CA PRO A 107 0.83 4.23 3.40
C PRO A 107 0.57 4.53 1.92
N ALA A 108 0.81 5.75 1.39
CA ALA A 108 0.55 5.98 -0.04
C ALA A 108 1.53 5.19 -0.93
N VAL A 109 2.84 5.27 -0.66
CA VAL A 109 3.86 4.45 -1.33
C VAL A 109 3.60 2.96 -1.08
N GLY A 110 3.22 2.59 0.14
CA GLY A 110 2.86 1.21 0.49
C GLY A 110 1.67 0.68 -0.32
N CYS A 111 0.64 1.50 -0.55
CA CYS A 111 -0.53 1.14 -1.37
C CYS A 111 -0.17 1.03 -2.84
N VAL A 112 0.73 1.87 -3.36
CA VAL A 112 1.24 1.75 -4.74
C VAL A 112 1.99 0.43 -4.92
N LEU A 113 2.93 0.11 -4.02
CA LEU A 113 3.64 -1.17 -4.04
C LEU A 113 2.68 -2.35 -3.93
N SER A 114 1.70 -2.24 -3.03
CA SER A 114 0.68 -3.27 -2.82
C SER A 114 -0.20 -3.51 -4.04
N ALA A 115 -0.57 -2.46 -4.76
CA ALA A 115 -1.28 -2.57 -6.02
C ALA A 115 -0.43 -3.35 -7.05
N SER A 116 0.87 -3.05 -7.16
CA SER A 116 1.79 -3.81 -8.03
C SER A 116 1.81 -5.29 -7.67
N VAL A 117 1.98 -5.61 -6.37
CA VAL A 117 1.95 -7.00 -5.90
C VAL A 117 0.64 -7.68 -6.27
N GLY A 118 -0.51 -7.01 -6.06
CA GLY A 118 -1.81 -7.55 -6.43
C GLY A 118 -1.92 -7.85 -7.93
N VAL A 119 -1.42 -6.96 -8.79
CA VAL A 119 -1.39 -7.18 -10.24
C VAL A 119 -0.53 -8.39 -10.60
N TRP A 120 0.68 -8.49 -10.04
CA TRP A 120 1.57 -9.63 -10.24
C TRP A 120 0.92 -10.95 -9.81
N VAL A 121 0.36 -11.00 -8.60
CA VAL A 121 -0.32 -12.20 -8.08
C VAL A 121 -1.54 -12.54 -8.93
N GLY A 122 -2.35 -11.56 -9.33
CA GLY A 122 -3.52 -11.77 -10.18
C GLY A 122 -3.17 -12.28 -11.58
N GLY A 123 -2.02 -11.87 -12.12
CA GLY A 123 -1.50 -12.33 -13.41
C GLY A 123 -0.84 -13.71 -13.34
N ALA A 124 -0.14 -14.02 -12.25
CA ALA A 124 0.55 -15.31 -12.07
C ALA A 124 -0.38 -16.44 -11.59
N THR A 125 -1.46 -16.12 -10.87
CA THR A 125 -2.32 -17.12 -10.25
C THR A 125 -3.32 -17.71 -11.25
N LYS A 126 -3.26 -19.04 -11.46
CA LYS A 126 -4.24 -19.78 -12.28
C LYS A 126 -5.62 -19.88 -11.62
N ARG A 127 -5.65 -19.96 -10.29
CA ARG A 127 -6.88 -20.08 -9.48
C ARG A 127 -7.42 -18.71 -9.11
N ALA A 128 -8.31 -18.16 -9.95
CA ALA A 128 -8.91 -16.84 -9.78
C ALA A 128 -9.47 -16.56 -8.37
N ARG A 129 -10.05 -17.57 -7.70
CA ARG A 129 -10.63 -17.43 -6.36
C ARG A 129 -9.60 -17.20 -5.25
N LEU A 130 -8.36 -17.68 -5.42
CA LEU A 130 -7.31 -17.59 -4.41
C LEU A 130 -6.45 -16.33 -4.54
N ALA A 131 -6.37 -15.75 -5.74
CA ALA A 131 -5.44 -14.65 -5.99
C ALA A 131 -5.63 -13.44 -5.05
N PRO A 132 -6.87 -13.00 -4.70
CA PRO A 132 -7.04 -11.89 -3.76
C PRO A 132 -6.49 -12.21 -2.37
N SER A 133 -6.72 -13.43 -1.87
CA SER A 133 -6.21 -13.88 -0.58
C SER A 133 -4.68 -14.00 -0.57
N VAL A 134 -4.10 -14.57 -1.63
CA VAL A 134 -2.65 -14.66 -1.78
C VAL A 134 -2.02 -13.27 -1.87
N ALA A 135 -2.63 -12.36 -2.62
CA ALA A 135 -2.16 -10.98 -2.74
C ALA A 135 -2.21 -10.24 -1.40
N ALA A 136 -3.28 -10.41 -0.62
CA ALA A 136 -3.42 -9.82 0.71
C ALA A 136 -2.40 -10.40 1.72
N ALA A 137 -2.04 -11.68 1.59
CA ALA A 137 -1.07 -12.33 2.47
C ALA A 137 0.35 -11.74 2.35
N VAL A 138 0.72 -11.17 1.20
CA VAL A 138 2.07 -10.59 0.98
C VAL A 138 2.35 -9.39 1.90
N PRO A 139 1.55 -8.30 1.92
CA PRO A 139 1.78 -7.20 2.85
C PRO A 139 1.62 -7.60 4.32
N ILE A 140 0.73 -8.56 4.63
CA ILE A 140 0.60 -9.10 5.99
C ILE A 140 1.89 -9.82 6.40
N GLY A 141 2.41 -10.71 5.56
CA GLY A 141 3.66 -11.41 5.79
C GLY A 141 4.85 -10.46 5.93
N ALA A 142 4.91 -9.41 5.12
CA ALA A 142 5.94 -8.38 5.23
C ALA A 142 5.83 -7.58 6.55
N ALA A 143 4.62 -7.29 7.02
CA ALA A 143 4.40 -6.64 8.32
C ALA A 143 4.79 -7.56 9.47
N LEU A 144 4.42 -8.85 9.42
CA LEU A 144 4.81 -9.85 10.43
C LEU A 144 6.32 -10.06 10.46
N LEU A 145 6.97 -10.09 9.29
CA LEU A 145 8.43 -10.17 9.21
C LEU A 145 9.07 -8.92 9.83
N GLY A 146 8.54 -7.73 9.57
CA GLY A 146 9.00 -6.48 10.20
C GLY A 146 8.81 -6.47 11.72
N LEU A 147 7.72 -7.04 12.21
CA LEU A 147 7.47 -7.20 13.64
C LEU A 147 8.42 -8.22 14.27
N TRP A 148 8.68 -9.33 13.57
CA TRP A 148 9.64 -10.33 14.00
C TRP A 148 11.06 -9.76 14.04
N THR A 149 11.48 -9.02 13.02
CA THR A 149 12.81 -8.38 13.04
C THR A 149 12.92 -7.35 14.14
N PHE A 150 11.87 -6.57 14.41
CA PHE A 150 11.83 -5.66 15.56
C PHE A 150 11.99 -6.41 16.89
N TYR A 151 11.32 -7.55 17.05
CA TYR A 151 11.41 -8.36 18.27
C TYR A 151 12.78 -9.06 18.42
N ALA A 152 13.33 -9.57 17.32
CA ALA A 152 14.54 -10.39 17.32
C ALA A 152 15.85 -9.58 17.28
N THR A 153 15.79 -8.27 17.02
CA THR A 153 16.98 -7.41 16.94
C THR A 153 16.83 -6.22 17.89
N PRO A 154 17.94 -5.61 18.37
CA PRO A 154 17.87 -4.40 19.20
C PRO A 154 17.50 -3.15 18.37
N ALA A 155 16.70 -3.31 17.31
CA ALA A 155 16.36 -2.25 16.38
C ALA A 155 15.54 -1.17 17.08
N VAL A 156 16.05 0.06 17.07
CA VAL A 156 15.36 1.23 17.63
C VAL A 156 14.18 1.66 16.76
N HIS A 157 14.24 1.36 15.45
CA HIS A 157 13.21 1.71 14.48
C HIS A 157 13.15 0.70 13.34
N VAL A 158 12.01 0.62 12.65
CA VAL A 158 11.80 -0.30 11.52
C VAL A 158 11.22 0.43 10.32
N PHE A 159 11.75 0.12 9.14
CA PHE A 159 11.20 0.53 7.85
C PHE A 159 10.51 -0.66 7.18
N GLY A 160 9.18 -0.61 7.12
CA GLY A 160 8.37 -1.59 6.41
C GLY A 160 8.10 -1.16 4.97
N ALA A 161 8.24 -2.09 4.03
CA ALA A 161 8.01 -1.82 2.60
C ALA A 161 6.58 -1.29 2.35
N PHE A 162 5.59 -1.89 3.01
CA PHE A 162 4.19 -1.47 2.93
C PHE A 162 3.80 -0.50 4.05
N ALA A 163 4.13 -0.84 5.29
CA ALA A 163 3.66 -0.11 6.48
C ALA A 163 4.32 1.26 6.69
N GLY A 164 5.53 1.48 6.15
CA GLY A 164 6.27 2.72 6.34
C GLY A 164 7.15 2.72 7.56
N TYR A 165 7.06 3.76 8.37
CA TYR A 165 8.00 3.99 9.46
C TYR A 165 7.40 3.64 10.81
N PHE A 166 8.11 2.83 11.58
CA PHE A 166 7.83 2.62 13.00
C PHE A 166 9.00 3.20 13.84
N PRO A 167 8.75 4.24 14.64
CA PRO A 167 9.80 4.95 15.39
C PRO A 167 10.29 4.23 16.66
N GLY A 168 9.64 3.14 17.09
CA GLY A 168 9.93 2.50 18.37
C GLY A 168 9.29 3.22 19.57
N ALA A 169 9.43 2.67 20.77
CA ALA A 169 8.67 3.10 21.97
C ALA A 169 9.48 3.95 22.98
N ILE A 170 10.78 4.22 22.76
CA ILE A 170 11.69 4.60 23.87
C ILE A 170 12.33 6.00 23.74
N TYR A 171 12.28 6.69 22.60
CA TYR A 171 12.92 8.00 22.46
C TYR A 171 11.92 9.09 22.05
N ASP A 172 11.61 9.94 23.03
CA ASP A 172 10.71 11.11 22.98
C ASP A 172 11.40 12.32 22.32
N ASP A 173 12.14 12.08 21.23
CA ASP A 173 12.62 13.15 20.37
C ASP A 173 11.52 13.46 19.35
N LEU A 174 11.31 14.75 19.07
CA LEU A 174 10.50 15.23 17.94
C LEU A 174 10.71 14.30 16.73
N VAL A 175 9.69 13.52 16.37
CA VAL A 175 9.77 12.50 15.32
C VAL A 175 9.89 13.20 13.97
N ARG A 176 11.10 13.65 13.66
CA ARG A 176 11.46 14.26 12.38
C ARG A 176 11.57 13.18 11.33
N LEU A 177 11.30 13.57 10.09
CA LEU A 177 11.42 12.69 8.93
C LEU A 177 12.90 12.34 8.69
N PRO A 178 13.36 11.11 8.99
CA PRO A 178 14.79 10.83 8.95
C PRO A 178 15.25 10.63 7.50
N THR A 179 16.42 11.16 7.11
CA THR A 179 16.93 11.04 5.73
C THR A 179 17.04 9.59 5.26
N ARG A 180 17.38 8.66 6.17
CA ARG A 180 17.39 7.22 5.92
C ARG A 180 16.02 6.64 5.51
N TYR A 181 14.92 7.25 5.96
CA TYR A 181 13.58 6.86 5.53
C TYR A 181 13.30 7.35 4.10
N LEU A 182 13.78 8.54 3.72
CA LEU A 182 13.64 9.06 2.36
C LEU A 182 14.38 8.18 1.35
N THR A 183 15.63 7.79 1.64
CA THR A 183 16.40 6.90 0.76
C THR A 183 15.77 5.52 0.66
N TYR A 184 15.26 4.99 1.77
CA TYR A 184 14.47 3.76 1.77
C TYR A 184 13.21 3.87 0.91
N ARG A 185 12.46 4.98 0.97
CA ARG A 185 11.27 5.17 0.12
C ARG A 185 11.60 5.36 -1.35
N ALA A 186 12.71 6.04 -1.67
CA ALA A 186 13.20 6.12 -3.03
C ALA A 186 13.50 4.74 -3.61
N SER A 187 14.11 3.83 -2.84
CA SER A 187 14.37 2.46 -3.31
C SER A 187 13.08 1.66 -3.54
N ILE A 188 12.06 1.85 -2.71
CA ILE A 188 10.73 1.25 -2.94
C ILE A 188 10.09 1.78 -4.22
N LEU A 189 10.17 3.08 -4.50
CA LEU A 189 9.66 3.66 -5.75
C LEU A 189 10.39 3.11 -6.98
N VAL A 190 11.71 2.97 -6.91
CA VAL A 190 12.51 2.31 -7.96
C VAL A 190 12.04 0.86 -8.16
N ALA A 191 11.80 0.12 -7.07
CA ALA A 191 11.28 -1.24 -7.14
C ALA A 191 9.88 -1.28 -7.78
N VAL A 192 9.00 -0.32 -7.49
CA VAL A 192 7.69 -0.20 -8.15
C VAL A 192 7.85 0.00 -9.66
N VAL A 193 8.72 0.91 -10.10
CA VAL A 193 8.98 1.14 -11.53
C VAL A 193 9.50 -0.14 -12.19
N ALA A 194 10.44 -0.83 -11.55
CA ALA A 194 10.95 -2.10 -12.04
C ALA A 194 9.83 -3.16 -12.17
N LEU A 195 8.94 -3.26 -11.17
CA LEU A 195 7.80 -4.17 -11.22
C LEU A 195 6.82 -3.85 -12.34
N VAL A 196 6.62 -2.57 -12.67
CA VAL A 196 5.76 -2.16 -13.80
C VAL A 196 6.38 -2.57 -15.13
N VAL A 197 7.65 -2.22 -15.33
CA VAL A 197 8.39 -2.51 -16.57
C VAL A 197 8.48 -4.02 -16.81
N LEU A 198 8.86 -4.78 -15.78
CA LEU A 198 8.94 -6.24 -15.87
C LEU A 198 7.57 -6.87 -16.11
N PHE A 199 6.52 -6.39 -15.44
CA PHE A 199 5.18 -6.94 -15.66
C PHE A 199 4.73 -6.72 -17.09
N ASP A 200 4.88 -5.51 -17.63
CA ASP A 200 4.48 -5.23 -19.01
C ASP A 200 5.31 -6.04 -20.04
N ALA A 201 6.61 -6.21 -19.79
CA ALA A 201 7.47 -7.02 -20.64
C ALA A 201 7.02 -8.49 -20.71
N PHE A 202 6.62 -9.07 -19.58
CA PHE A 202 6.17 -10.47 -19.50
C PHE A 202 4.66 -10.65 -19.73
N TRP A 203 3.88 -9.58 -19.82
CA TRP A 203 2.43 -9.68 -19.95
C TRP A 203 1.99 -9.88 -21.41
N SER A 204 1.27 -10.96 -21.67
CA SER A 204 0.58 -11.16 -22.94
C SER A 204 -0.90 -10.88 -22.78
N SER A 205 -1.36 -9.79 -23.42
CA SER A 205 -2.79 -9.43 -23.44
C SER A 205 -3.64 -10.39 -24.28
N GLN A 206 -3.05 -11.10 -25.23
CA GLN A 206 -3.73 -12.12 -26.04
C GLN A 206 -4.03 -13.38 -25.24
N SER A 207 -3.07 -13.86 -24.44
CA SER A 207 -3.28 -15.04 -23.60
C SER A 207 -3.88 -14.70 -22.23
N GLY A 208 -3.83 -13.43 -21.82
CA GLY A 208 -4.27 -12.99 -20.50
C GLY A 208 -3.44 -13.62 -19.37
N SER A 209 -2.16 -13.86 -19.63
CA SER A 209 -1.22 -14.53 -18.72
C SER A 209 0.18 -13.95 -18.85
N LEU A 210 1.02 -14.22 -17.83
CA LEU A 210 2.45 -13.98 -17.93
C LEU A 210 3.08 -15.01 -18.87
N ASP A 211 3.78 -14.54 -19.89
CA ASP A 211 4.54 -15.36 -20.82
C ASP A 211 6.04 -15.13 -20.58
N PHE A 212 6.70 -16.19 -20.10
CA PHE A 212 8.13 -16.18 -19.83
C PHE A 212 8.93 -16.82 -21.00
N ARG A 213 8.25 -17.35 -22.02
CA ARG A 213 8.92 -17.80 -23.23
C ARG A 213 9.18 -16.55 -24.06
N GLY A 214 10.47 -16.21 -24.22
CA GLY A 214 10.89 -15.01 -24.92
C GLY A 214 10.13 -14.86 -26.24
N ARG A 215 9.64 -13.65 -26.52
CA ARG A 215 9.02 -13.30 -27.81
C ARG A 215 10.04 -13.64 -28.90
N SER A 216 9.94 -14.82 -29.50
CA SER A 216 10.68 -15.15 -30.71
C SER A 216 10.05 -14.30 -31.80
N SER A 217 10.63 -13.12 -32.02
CA SER A 217 10.41 -12.27 -33.18
C SER A 217 10.66 -13.04 -34.47
#